data_AF-A0A812MNG3-F1
#
_entry.id   AF-A0A812MNG3-F1
#
_cell.length_a   1.000
_cell.length_b   1.000
_cell.length_c   1.000
_cell.angle_alpha   90.00
_cell.angle_beta   90.00
_cell.angle_gamma   90.00
#
_symmetry.space_group_name_H-M   'P 1'
#
loop_
_entity.id
_entity.type
_entity.pdbx_description
1 polymer ?
#
loop_
_entity_poly.entity_id
_entity_poly.type
_entity_poly.pdbx_seq_one_letter_code
_entity_poly.pdbx_strand_id
1 'polypeptide(L)'
;MEQPGYVVAVVGAGLAGLSFAAALMQESSRDHTFALCKVVVFEQSLVLDPGALRSLPLARVGLKALHALECPLVGAMFRQETDCIRREDLLKWFVSLLPADAIHFGKSFRGFHVDGDQLFCRFQSMDAGNLQLEGPFDAVVAADGLRSNVRSECEAACEQGPHRLRDLILGGSILFLGDARRAFRKERDLGLGRVFGGGNKAIEQGVQLAGSLIEAFDRAARPVRGSTSLHQVAMVLQKAAAAMRWRRN
;
A
#
# COMPACT_ATOMS: atom_id res chain seq x y z
N MET A 1 -22.58 19.46 -3.34
CA MET A 1 -21.38 18.92 -4.01
C MET A 1 -20.59 18.22 -2.93
N GLU A 2 -20.56 16.89 -2.93
CA GLU A 2 -19.80 16.12 -1.94
C GLU A 2 -18.31 16.42 -2.15
N GLN A 3 -17.60 16.77 -1.07
CA GLN A 3 -16.16 16.98 -1.14
C GLN A 3 -15.50 15.67 -1.59
N PRO A 4 -14.55 15.71 -2.54
CA PRO A 4 -13.87 14.51 -2.98
C PRO A 4 -13.08 13.94 -1.80
N GLY A 5 -13.30 12.66 -1.50
CA GLY A 5 -12.48 11.92 -0.56
C GLY A 5 -11.00 11.89 -0.99
N TYR A 6 -10.13 11.46 -0.09
CA TYR A 6 -8.70 11.32 -0.37
C TYR A 6 -8.45 10.26 -1.45
N VAL A 7 -7.52 10.51 -2.37
CA VAL A 7 -7.15 9.58 -3.45
C VAL A 7 -5.78 8.99 -3.16
N VAL A 8 -5.74 7.66 -3.00
CA VAL A 8 -4.53 6.91 -2.69
C VAL A 8 -4.13 6.03 -3.86
N ALA A 9 -2.93 6.24 -4.38
CA ALA A 9 -2.31 5.31 -5.33
C ALA A 9 -1.58 4.18 -4.59
N VAL A 10 -1.70 2.96 -5.07
CA VAL A 10 -0.93 1.80 -4.61
C VAL A 10 -0.15 1.27 -5.81
N VAL A 11 1.18 1.26 -5.73
CA VAL A 11 2.02 0.71 -6.80
C VAL A 11 2.40 -0.72 -6.43
N GLY A 12 1.84 -1.70 -7.13
CA GLY A 12 2.01 -3.14 -6.94
C GLY A 12 0.75 -3.82 -6.37
N ALA A 13 0.22 -4.81 -7.08
CA ALA A 13 -0.96 -5.59 -6.69
C ALA A 13 -0.59 -6.97 -6.07
N GLY A 14 0.53 -7.02 -5.34
CA GLY A 14 0.88 -8.18 -4.53
C GLY A 14 0.04 -8.26 -3.23
N LEU A 15 0.32 -9.25 -2.39
CA LEU A 15 -0.38 -9.44 -1.10
C LEU A 15 -0.40 -8.17 -0.23
N ALA A 16 0.71 -7.43 -0.16
CA ALA A 16 0.78 -6.19 0.63
C ALA A 16 -0.10 -5.07 0.06
N GLY A 17 -0.05 -4.85 -1.26
CA GLY A 17 -0.78 -3.78 -1.92
C GLY A 17 -2.29 -4.04 -1.92
N LEU A 18 -2.70 -5.27 -2.24
CA LEU A 18 -4.10 -5.66 -2.26
C LEU A 18 -4.70 -5.76 -0.86
N SER A 19 -3.97 -6.27 0.15
CA SER A 19 -4.48 -6.28 1.53
C SER A 19 -4.61 -4.88 2.10
N PHE A 20 -3.68 -3.97 1.77
CA PHE A 20 -3.78 -2.55 2.12
C PHE A 20 -4.99 -1.90 1.45
N ALA A 21 -5.15 -2.06 0.13
CA ALA A 21 -6.25 -1.48 -0.61
C ALA A 21 -7.60 -1.96 -0.08
N ALA A 22 -7.73 -3.27 0.14
CA ALA A 22 -8.95 -3.86 0.69
C ALA A 22 -9.25 -3.33 2.09
N ALA A 23 -8.25 -3.29 2.98
CA ALA A 23 -8.40 -2.75 4.32
C ALA A 23 -8.82 -1.27 4.30
N LEU A 24 -8.20 -0.46 3.46
CA LEU A 24 -8.50 0.98 3.38
C LEU A 24 -9.92 1.23 2.86
N MET A 25 -10.37 0.47 1.85
CA MET A 25 -11.74 0.55 1.34
C MET A 25 -12.77 0.07 2.36
N GLN A 26 -12.46 -1.00 3.10
CA GLN A 26 -13.36 -1.51 4.14
C GLN A 26 -13.50 -0.51 5.29
N GLU A 27 -12.40 0.03 5.81
CA GLU A 27 -12.42 1.01 6.90
C GLU A 27 -13.10 2.32 6.48
N SER A 28 -12.86 2.80 5.25
CA SER A 28 -13.50 4.02 4.74
C SER A 28 -15.00 3.88 4.50
N SER A 29 -15.49 2.66 4.30
CA SER A 29 -16.91 2.38 4.09
C SER A 29 -17.65 2.01 5.37
N ARG A 30 -16.94 1.56 6.41
CA ARG A 30 -17.53 1.01 7.64
C ARG A 30 -18.10 2.09 8.56
N ASP A 31 -17.48 3.26 8.59
CA ASP A 31 -17.88 4.36 9.45
C ASP A 31 -17.98 5.66 8.63
N HIS A 32 -19.21 6.17 8.48
CA HIS A 32 -19.50 7.40 7.75
C HIS A 32 -18.83 8.65 8.36
N THR A 33 -18.23 8.54 9.55
CA THR A 33 -17.45 9.61 10.17
C THR A 33 -16.02 9.68 9.66
N PHE A 34 -15.47 8.59 9.10
CA PHE A 34 -14.14 8.61 8.51
C PHE A 34 -14.13 9.27 7.14
N ALA A 35 -12.97 9.81 6.78
CA ALA A 35 -12.77 10.37 5.47
C ALA A 35 -12.93 9.30 4.38
N LEU A 36 -13.79 9.58 3.39
CA LEU A 36 -13.91 8.75 2.21
C LEU A 36 -12.56 8.67 1.51
N CYS A 37 -12.17 7.45 1.11
CA CYS A 37 -10.93 7.21 0.40
C CYS A 37 -11.24 6.50 -0.91
N LYS A 38 -10.71 7.00 -2.03
CA LYS A 38 -10.62 6.30 -3.31
C LYS A 38 -9.24 5.64 -3.40
N VAL A 39 -9.21 4.37 -3.73
CA VAL A 39 -7.95 3.63 -3.95
C VAL A 39 -7.79 3.26 -5.41
N VAL A 40 -6.61 3.50 -5.96
CA VAL A 40 -6.22 3.06 -7.32
C VAL A 40 -4.94 2.23 -7.20
N VAL A 41 -4.99 0.98 -7.65
CA VAL A 41 -3.88 0.03 -7.61
C VAL A 41 -3.30 -0.12 -9.01
N PHE A 42 -2.00 0.09 -9.16
CA PHE A 42 -1.28 -0.08 -10.42
C PHE A 42 -0.45 -1.35 -10.36
N GLU A 43 -0.67 -2.25 -11.31
CA GLU A 43 0.08 -3.49 -11.46
C GLU A 43 0.85 -3.48 -12.79
N GLN A 44 2.15 -3.77 -12.73
CA GLN A 44 2.95 -3.86 -13.94
C GLN A 44 2.53 -5.05 -14.80
N SER A 45 2.20 -6.17 -14.16
CA SER A 45 1.79 -7.40 -14.84
C SER A 45 0.44 -7.25 -15.51
N LEU A 46 0.17 -8.04 -16.55
CA LEU A 46 -1.16 -8.13 -17.19
C LEU A 46 -2.12 -9.02 -16.41
N VAL A 47 -1.60 -9.82 -15.47
CA VAL A 47 -2.35 -10.75 -14.63
C VAL A 47 -1.81 -10.72 -13.20
N LEU A 48 -2.64 -11.10 -12.24
CA LEU A 48 -2.18 -11.34 -10.87
C LEU A 48 -1.45 -12.69 -10.81
N ASP A 49 -0.12 -12.65 -10.83
CA ASP A 49 0.70 -13.84 -10.66
C ASP A 49 0.75 -14.26 -9.18
N PRO A 50 0.29 -15.47 -8.82
CA PRO A 50 0.51 -16.01 -7.47
C PRO A 50 2.01 -16.18 -7.15
N GLY A 51 2.89 -16.15 -8.16
CA GLY A 51 4.33 -16.34 -8.02
C GLY A 51 4.70 -17.79 -7.74
N ALA A 52 5.97 -18.01 -7.36
CA ALA A 52 6.52 -19.36 -7.19
C ALA A 52 5.87 -20.19 -6.07
N LEU A 53 5.21 -19.54 -5.10
CA LEU A 53 4.50 -20.22 -4.00
C LEU A 53 3.00 -20.13 -4.20
N ARG A 54 2.42 -21.23 -4.64
CA ARG A 54 0.97 -21.36 -4.81
C ARG A 54 0.23 -21.48 -3.48
N SER A 55 0.89 -21.96 -2.43
CA SER A 55 0.36 -22.09 -1.07
C SER A 55 1.11 -21.18 -0.10
N LEU A 56 0.36 -20.44 0.72
CA LEU A 56 0.86 -19.61 1.81
C LEU A 56 0.47 -20.28 3.13
N PRO A 57 1.44 -20.76 3.96
CA PRO A 57 1.12 -21.17 5.32
C PRO A 57 0.66 -19.95 6.11
N LEU A 58 -0.45 -20.04 6.83
CA LEU A 58 -0.98 -18.91 7.60
C LEU A 58 -0.41 -18.91 9.02
N ALA A 59 0.51 -17.98 9.27
CA ALA A 59 1.01 -17.71 10.61
C ALA A 59 0.01 -16.81 11.38
N ARG A 60 0.08 -16.84 12.72
CA ARG A 60 -0.81 -16.08 13.61
C ARG A 60 -0.99 -14.61 13.22
N VAL A 61 0.08 -13.94 12.76
CA VAL A 61 0.03 -12.53 12.36
C VAL A 61 -0.76 -12.29 11.08
N GLY A 62 -0.63 -13.17 10.08
CA GLY A 62 -1.43 -13.12 8.85
C GLY A 62 -2.88 -13.48 9.15
N LEU A 63 -3.10 -14.50 9.97
CA LEU A 63 -4.44 -14.92 10.41
C LEU A 63 -5.20 -13.79 11.10
N LYS A 64 -4.56 -13.07 12.04
CA LYS A 64 -5.16 -11.92 12.71
C LYS A 64 -5.57 -10.81 11.73
N ALA A 65 -4.72 -10.54 10.74
CA ALA A 65 -5.02 -9.53 9.72
C ALA A 65 -6.18 -9.96 8.80
N LEU A 66 -6.22 -11.23 8.39
CA LEU A 66 -7.34 -11.77 7.60
C LEU A 66 -8.65 -11.81 8.39
N HIS A 67 -8.61 -12.08 9.69
CA HIS A 67 -9.79 -11.97 10.55
C HIS A 67 -10.27 -10.52 10.71
N ALA A 68 -9.36 -9.55 10.80
CA ALA A 68 -9.74 -8.13 10.84
C ALA A 68 -10.48 -7.70 9.56
N LEU A 69 -10.14 -8.32 8.44
CA LEU A 69 -10.82 -8.15 7.15
C LEU A 69 -11.99 -9.12 6.93
N GLU A 70 -12.41 -9.85 7.96
CA GLU A 70 -13.55 -10.77 7.91
C GLU A 70 -13.44 -11.81 6.77
N CYS A 71 -12.22 -12.32 6.52
CA CYS A 71 -11.92 -13.22 5.41
C CYS A 71 -12.67 -14.55 5.49
N PRO A 72 -13.55 -14.89 4.52
CA PRO A 72 -14.31 -16.14 4.55
C PRO A 72 -13.47 -17.37 4.21
N LEU A 73 -12.30 -17.17 3.60
CA LEU A 73 -11.34 -18.25 3.31
C LEU A 73 -10.69 -18.79 4.59
N VAL A 74 -10.81 -18.05 5.70
CA VAL A 74 -10.29 -18.40 7.01
C VAL A 74 -11.45 -18.75 7.94
N GLY A 75 -11.89 -20.01 7.90
CA GLY A 75 -12.97 -20.50 8.75
C GLY A 75 -12.55 -20.78 10.20
N ALA A 76 -13.52 -21.07 11.08
CA ALA A 76 -13.31 -21.41 12.50
C ALA A 76 -12.44 -22.66 12.76
N MET A 77 -12.11 -23.41 11.70
CA MET A 77 -11.24 -24.58 11.73
C MET A 77 -9.76 -24.26 11.45
N PHE A 78 -9.42 -23.05 11.02
CA PHE A 78 -8.02 -22.59 10.98
C PHE A 78 -7.50 -22.42 12.41
N ARG A 79 -7.05 -23.54 12.99
CA ARG A 79 -6.65 -23.64 14.40
C ARG A 79 -5.17 -24.01 14.54
N GLN A 80 -4.47 -24.35 13.46
CA GLN A 80 -3.10 -24.83 13.50
C GLN A 80 -2.17 -24.02 12.57
N GLU A 81 -0.92 -23.84 12.99
CA GLU A 81 0.13 -23.11 12.24
C GLU A 81 0.54 -23.80 10.92
N THR A 82 -0.05 -24.97 10.62
CA THR A 82 0.18 -25.77 9.41
C THR A 82 -0.83 -25.49 8.30
N ASP A 83 -1.90 -24.76 8.59
CA ASP A 83 -2.96 -24.53 7.62
C ASP A 83 -2.47 -23.60 6.50
N CYS A 84 -2.67 -24.04 5.25
CA CYS A 84 -2.21 -23.33 4.06
C CYS A 84 -3.39 -22.82 3.25
N ILE A 85 -3.30 -21.57 2.79
CA ILE A 85 -4.24 -20.99 1.84
C ILE A 85 -3.59 -20.90 0.47
N ARG A 86 -4.36 -21.13 -0.60
CA ARG A 86 -3.84 -20.88 -1.95
C ARG A 86 -3.72 -19.37 -2.15
N ARG A 87 -2.52 -18.93 -2.53
CA ARG A 87 -2.23 -17.50 -2.73
C ARG A 87 -3.13 -16.87 -3.78
N GLU A 88 -3.45 -17.60 -4.85
CA GLU A 88 -4.36 -17.13 -5.88
C GLU A 88 -5.77 -16.85 -5.35
N ASP A 89 -6.28 -17.68 -4.43
CA ASP A 89 -7.62 -17.52 -3.87
C ASP A 89 -7.65 -16.31 -2.95
N LEU A 90 -6.57 -16.10 -2.20
CA LEU A 90 -6.43 -14.92 -1.37
C LEU A 90 -6.33 -13.63 -2.19
N LEU A 91 -5.56 -13.63 -3.29
CA LEU A 91 -5.48 -12.48 -4.20
C LEU A 91 -6.84 -12.19 -4.85
N LYS A 92 -7.54 -13.21 -5.36
CA LYS A 92 -8.89 -13.08 -5.92
C LYS A 92 -9.88 -12.51 -4.90
N TRP A 93 -9.79 -12.98 -3.66
CA TRP A 93 -10.64 -12.47 -2.60
C TRP A 93 -10.35 -10.99 -2.29
N PHE A 94 -9.08 -10.56 -2.17
CA PHE A 94 -8.78 -9.14 -2.00
C PHE A 94 -9.31 -8.29 -3.18
N VAL A 95 -9.16 -8.76 -4.41
CA VAL A 95 -9.71 -8.08 -5.60
C VAL A 95 -11.22 -7.94 -5.49
N SER A 96 -11.93 -8.96 -5.00
CA SER A 96 -13.39 -8.93 -4.84
C SER A 96 -13.89 -7.89 -3.83
N LEU A 97 -13.02 -7.38 -2.95
CA LEU A 97 -13.32 -6.32 -2.00
C LEU A 97 -13.12 -4.91 -2.59
N LEU A 98 -12.60 -4.82 -3.82
CA LEU A 98 -12.30 -3.55 -4.48
C LEU A 98 -13.33 -3.26 -5.58
N PRO A 99 -13.57 -1.97 -5.89
CA PRO A 99 -14.33 -1.57 -7.08
C PRO A 99 -13.72 -2.14 -8.37
N ALA A 100 -14.56 -2.40 -9.37
CA ALA A 100 -14.13 -3.03 -10.63
C ALA A 100 -13.06 -2.21 -11.39
N ASP A 101 -13.02 -0.90 -11.20
CA ASP A 101 -12.09 0.04 -11.83
C ASP A 101 -10.88 0.39 -10.93
N ALA A 102 -10.75 -0.24 -9.76
CA ALA A 102 -9.70 0.09 -8.80
C ALA A 102 -8.32 -0.41 -9.23
N ILE A 103 -8.23 -1.49 -10.03
CA ILE A 103 -6.94 -2.11 -10.40
C ILE A 103 -6.63 -1.88 -11.88
N HIS A 104 -5.47 -1.30 -12.15
CA HIS A 104 -4.99 -0.94 -13.47
C HIS A 104 -3.75 -1.79 -13.80
N PHE A 105 -3.95 -2.81 -14.64
CA PHE A 105 -2.89 -3.73 -15.09
C PHE A 105 -2.05 -3.14 -16.22
N GLY A 106 -0.87 -3.72 -16.47
CA GLY A 106 0.02 -3.31 -17.55
C GLY A 106 0.65 -1.92 -17.35
N LYS A 107 0.72 -1.43 -16.11
CA LYS A 107 1.22 -0.09 -15.76
C LYS A 107 2.54 -0.21 -15.02
N SER A 108 3.66 -0.05 -15.72
CA SER A 108 4.99 -0.09 -15.10
C SER A 108 5.37 1.30 -14.58
N PHE A 109 5.62 1.43 -13.27
CA PHE A 109 6.04 2.70 -12.67
C PHE A 109 7.39 3.17 -13.23
N ARG A 110 7.48 4.45 -13.56
CA ARG A 110 8.67 5.10 -14.15
C ARG A 110 9.16 6.34 -13.43
N GLY A 111 8.41 6.86 -12.47
CA GLY A 111 8.85 7.98 -11.65
C GLY A 111 7.71 8.86 -11.19
N PHE A 112 8.07 9.93 -10.50
CA PHE A 112 7.10 10.92 -10.03
C PHE A 112 7.06 12.14 -10.93
N HIS A 113 5.96 12.87 -10.85
CA HIS A 113 5.84 14.22 -11.36
C HIS A 113 5.12 15.05 -10.31
N VAL A 114 5.60 16.27 -10.10
CA VAL A 114 5.03 17.20 -9.14
C VAL A 114 4.66 18.45 -9.91
N ASP A 115 3.38 18.81 -9.86
CA ASP A 115 2.88 20.07 -10.40
C ASP A 115 2.23 20.87 -9.26
N GLY A 116 2.80 22.03 -8.93
CA GLY A 116 2.42 22.76 -7.71
C GLY A 116 2.65 21.93 -6.45
N ASP A 117 1.55 21.64 -5.73
CA ASP A 117 1.49 20.78 -4.54
C ASP A 117 0.89 19.39 -4.85
N GLN A 118 0.63 19.10 -6.12
CA GLN A 118 -0.01 17.86 -6.54
C GLN A 118 1.02 16.79 -6.91
N LEU A 119 0.83 15.59 -6.38
CA LEU A 119 1.68 14.42 -6.64
C LEU A 119 1.05 13.55 -7.73
N PHE A 120 1.81 13.27 -8.78
CA PHE A 120 1.43 12.38 -9.87
C PHE A 120 2.45 11.26 -10.03
N CYS A 121 1.99 10.12 -10.56
CA CYS A 121 2.83 8.99 -10.91
C CYS A 121 2.93 8.86 -12.42
N ARG A 122 4.14 8.63 -12.93
CA ARG A 122 4.40 8.33 -14.33
C ARG A 122 4.44 6.83 -14.51
N PHE A 123 3.61 6.31 -15.41
CA PHE A 123 3.56 4.90 -15.76
C PHE A 123 3.82 4.71 -17.24
N GLN A 124 4.56 3.67 -17.60
CA GLN A 124 4.62 3.20 -18.97
C GLN A 124 3.56 2.12 -19.17
N SER A 125 2.66 2.33 -20.12
CA SER A 125 1.71 1.30 -20.54
C SER A 125 2.46 0.18 -21.27
N MET A 126 2.22 -1.07 -20.89
CA MET A 126 2.77 -2.23 -21.59
C MET A 126 2.13 -2.43 -22.97
N ASP A 127 0.88 -2.00 -23.17
CA ASP A 127 0.17 -2.17 -24.44
C ASP A 127 0.54 -1.08 -25.45
N ALA A 128 0.55 0.19 -24.99
CA ALA A 128 0.78 1.34 -25.87
C ALA A 128 2.24 1.82 -25.88
N GLY A 129 3.08 1.36 -24.95
CA GLY A 129 4.49 1.75 -24.81
C GLY A 129 4.71 3.21 -24.37
N ASN A 130 3.66 4.02 -24.34
CA ASN A 130 3.71 5.44 -24.00
C ASN A 130 3.77 5.67 -22.49
N LEU A 131 4.40 6.79 -22.13
CA LEU A 131 4.40 7.30 -20.77
C LEU A 131 3.10 8.04 -20.51
N GLN A 132 2.41 7.65 -19.45
CA GLN A 132 1.14 8.19 -19.01
C GLN A 132 1.32 8.79 -17.62
N LEU A 133 0.63 9.91 -17.39
CA LEU A 133 0.63 10.60 -16.12
C LEU A 133 -0.70 10.30 -15.42
N GLU A 134 -0.63 9.73 -14.21
CA GLU A 134 -1.78 9.37 -13.38
C GLU A 134 -1.78 10.21 -12.10
N GLY A 135 -2.95 10.69 -11.68
CA GLY A 135 -3.12 11.53 -10.49
C GLY A 135 -4.07 12.72 -10.72
N PRO A 136 -4.14 13.67 -9.77
CA PRO A 136 -3.28 13.79 -8.58
C PRO A 136 -3.63 12.78 -7.47
N PHE A 137 -2.66 12.51 -6.59
CA PHE A 137 -2.79 11.63 -5.43
C PHE A 137 -2.43 12.35 -4.13
N ASP A 138 -3.19 12.08 -3.06
CA ASP A 138 -2.91 12.57 -1.71
C ASP A 138 -1.84 11.72 -1.01
N ALA A 139 -1.80 10.43 -1.34
CA ALA A 139 -0.77 9.51 -0.90
C ALA A 139 -0.45 8.46 -1.98
N VAL A 140 0.82 8.04 -2.03
CA VAL A 140 1.29 6.93 -2.85
C VAL A 140 1.89 5.86 -1.93
N VAL A 141 1.40 4.63 -2.06
CA VAL A 141 1.87 3.47 -1.30
C VAL A 141 2.68 2.57 -2.22
N ALA A 142 3.98 2.50 -1.98
CA ALA A 142 4.91 1.63 -2.67
C ALA A 142 4.78 0.19 -2.13
N ALA A 143 4.16 -0.68 -2.91
CA ALA A 143 3.98 -2.11 -2.63
C ALA A 143 4.52 -3.00 -3.77
N ASP A 144 5.43 -2.48 -4.58
CA ASP A 144 6.04 -3.09 -5.78
C ASP A 144 7.21 -4.05 -5.46
N GLY A 145 7.29 -4.46 -4.19
CA GLY A 145 8.12 -5.57 -3.74
C GLY A 145 9.62 -5.26 -3.62
N LEU A 146 10.45 -6.29 -3.79
CA LEU A 146 11.88 -6.23 -3.44
C LEU A 146 12.72 -5.35 -4.37
N ARG A 147 12.27 -5.22 -5.61
CA ARG A 147 12.91 -4.42 -6.67
C ARG A 147 12.06 -3.18 -6.93
N SER A 148 11.63 -2.55 -5.85
CA SER A 148 10.76 -1.39 -5.87
C SER A 148 11.38 -0.25 -6.68
N ASN A 149 10.76 0.07 -7.82
CA ASN A 149 11.15 1.21 -8.65
C ASN A 149 10.77 2.52 -7.96
N VAL A 150 9.65 2.52 -7.21
CA VAL A 150 9.24 3.69 -6.42
C VAL A 150 10.34 4.06 -5.42
N ARG A 151 10.94 3.07 -4.75
CA ARG A 151 12.03 3.31 -3.82
C ARG A 151 13.27 3.85 -4.50
N SER A 152 13.72 3.23 -5.59
CA SER A 152 14.89 3.68 -6.32
C SER A 152 14.73 5.14 -6.79
N GLU A 153 13.54 5.51 -7.25
CA GLU A 153 13.21 6.89 -7.59
C GLU A 153 13.28 7.82 -6.38
N CYS A 154 12.70 7.43 -5.24
CA CYS A 154 12.76 8.24 -4.01
C CYS A 154 14.20 8.41 -3.49
N GLU A 155 15.01 7.35 -3.53
CA GLU A 155 16.42 7.39 -3.13
C GLU A 155 17.21 8.36 -4.03
N ALA A 156 17.08 8.23 -5.35
CA ALA A 156 17.68 9.16 -6.31
C ALA A 156 17.20 10.61 -6.10
N ALA A 157 15.91 10.82 -5.84
CA ALA A 157 15.35 12.13 -5.58
C ALA A 157 15.86 12.77 -4.28
N CYS A 158 16.15 11.96 -3.25
CA CYS A 158 16.71 12.46 -2.00
C CYS A 158 18.18 12.88 -2.12
N GLU A 159 18.94 12.19 -2.98
CA GLU A 159 20.36 12.47 -3.19
C GLU A 159 20.59 13.65 -4.13
N GLN A 160 19.83 13.72 -5.24
CA GLN A 160 20.11 14.64 -6.35
C GLN A 160 18.85 15.30 -6.95
N GLY A 161 17.67 15.03 -6.40
CA GLY A 161 16.39 15.47 -6.96
C GLY A 161 15.97 16.89 -6.60
N PRO A 162 14.90 17.39 -7.26
CA PRO A 162 14.33 18.69 -6.96
C PRO A 162 13.75 18.74 -5.54
N HIS A 163 13.98 19.86 -4.84
CA HIS A 163 13.59 20.05 -3.44
C HIS A 163 12.13 19.66 -3.15
N ARG A 164 11.18 19.97 -4.04
CA ARG A 164 9.76 19.65 -3.81
C ARG A 164 9.43 18.16 -3.78
N LEU A 165 10.04 17.34 -4.64
CA LEU A 165 9.82 15.89 -4.58
C LEU A 165 10.40 15.33 -3.28
N ARG A 166 11.57 15.82 -2.87
CA ARG A 166 12.16 15.49 -1.57
C ARG A 166 11.26 15.93 -0.42
N ASP A 167 10.64 17.09 -0.47
CA ASP A 167 9.72 17.58 0.57
C ASP A 167 8.44 16.73 0.66
N LEU A 168 7.89 16.27 -0.46
CA LEU A 168 6.74 15.35 -0.48
C LEU A 168 7.12 13.96 0.06
N ILE A 169 8.30 13.45 -0.28
CA ILE A 169 8.84 12.20 0.27
C ILE A 169 9.03 12.32 1.79
N LEU A 170 9.68 13.39 2.26
CA LEU A 170 9.90 13.65 3.67
C LEU A 170 8.60 13.96 4.41
N GLY A 171 7.64 14.58 3.73
CA GLY A 171 6.30 14.89 4.20
C GLY A 171 5.39 13.67 4.38
N GLY A 172 5.81 12.47 3.98
CA GLY A 172 5.04 11.24 4.23
C GLY A 172 3.90 10.99 3.24
N SER A 173 3.82 11.75 2.15
CA SER A 173 2.90 11.47 1.03
C SER A 173 3.29 10.22 0.24
N ILE A 174 4.51 9.71 0.42
CA ILE A 174 4.96 8.44 -0.15
C ILE A 174 5.29 7.47 1.00
N LEU A 175 4.55 6.36 1.06
CA LEU A 175 4.61 5.34 2.09
C LEU A 175 5.12 4.03 1.50
N PHE A 176 5.84 3.22 2.29
CA PHE A 176 6.44 1.98 1.82
C PHE A 176 5.88 0.77 2.56
N LEU A 177 5.39 -0.22 1.82
CA LEU A 177 4.93 -1.52 2.31
C LEU A 177 5.88 -2.64 1.90
N GLY A 178 5.99 -3.67 2.76
CA GLY A 178 6.65 -4.92 2.37
C GLY A 178 8.16 -4.82 2.11
N ASP A 179 8.87 -3.99 2.87
CA ASP A 179 10.34 -3.91 2.78
C ASP A 179 11.01 -5.15 3.40
N ALA A 180 11.15 -6.20 2.59
CA ALA A 180 11.86 -7.39 3.01
C ALA A 180 13.37 -7.16 3.15
N ARG A 181 13.96 -6.11 2.56
CA ARG A 181 15.39 -5.79 2.75
C ARG A 181 15.67 -5.30 4.17
N ARG A 182 14.74 -4.57 4.78
CA ARG A 182 14.85 -4.11 6.17
C ARG A 182 14.38 -5.13 7.20
N ALA A 183 13.38 -5.95 6.90
CA ALA A 183 12.87 -6.97 7.82
C ALA A 183 13.71 -8.26 7.84
N PHE A 184 14.30 -8.66 6.71
CA PHE A 184 15.07 -9.89 6.56
C PHE A 184 16.52 -9.57 6.21
N ARG A 185 17.19 -8.77 7.05
CA ARG A 185 18.60 -8.44 6.84
C ARG A 185 19.43 -9.73 6.75
N LYS A 186 20.06 -9.91 5.58
CA LYS A 186 21.07 -10.91 5.17
C LYS A 186 20.52 -12.10 4.39
N GLU A 187 21.15 -12.29 3.23
CA GLU A 187 21.14 -13.42 2.29
C GLU A 187 21.44 -14.81 2.91
N ARG A 188 21.47 -14.91 4.24
CA ARG A 188 21.85 -16.12 4.99
C ARG A 188 20.75 -17.19 5.04
N ASP A 189 19.49 -16.86 4.77
CA ASP A 189 18.38 -17.83 4.78
C ASP A 189 17.98 -18.34 3.39
N LEU A 190 18.75 -18.02 2.34
CA LEU A 190 18.42 -18.30 0.92
C LEU A 190 17.03 -17.80 0.50
N GLY A 191 16.43 -16.86 1.25
CA GLY A 191 15.07 -16.36 1.04
C GLY A 191 13.96 -17.27 1.59
N LEU A 192 14.25 -18.28 2.43
CA LEU A 192 13.24 -19.19 2.98
C LEU A 192 12.33 -18.54 4.03
N GLY A 193 12.85 -17.70 4.92
CA GLY A 193 12.04 -16.91 5.86
C GLY A 193 11.13 -15.91 5.14
N ARG A 194 11.56 -15.44 3.97
CA ARG A 194 10.74 -14.63 3.04
C ARG A 194 9.63 -15.45 2.39
N VAL A 195 9.92 -16.70 2.02
CA VAL A 195 8.97 -17.64 1.38
C VAL A 195 7.87 -18.06 2.36
N PHE A 196 8.22 -18.41 3.59
CA PHE A 196 7.25 -18.91 4.58
C PHE A 196 6.59 -17.80 5.41
N GLY A 197 7.30 -16.71 5.73
CA GLY A 197 6.79 -15.63 6.59
C GLY A 197 6.45 -14.32 5.87
N GLY A 198 7.01 -14.09 4.67
CA GLY A 198 6.89 -12.81 3.97
C GLY A 198 5.47 -12.47 3.55
N GLY A 199 4.68 -13.45 3.10
CA GLY A 199 3.28 -13.24 2.74
C GLY A 199 2.41 -12.82 3.93
N ASN A 200 2.53 -13.51 5.07
CA ASN A 200 1.82 -13.15 6.29
C ASN A 200 2.16 -11.74 6.76
N LYS A 201 3.46 -11.39 6.75
CA LYS A 201 3.90 -10.06 7.17
C LYS A 201 3.44 -8.96 6.21
N ALA A 202 3.45 -9.25 4.91
CA ALA A 202 2.93 -8.35 3.88
C ALA A 202 1.45 -8.02 4.13
N ILE A 203 0.63 -9.05 4.40
CA ILE A 203 -0.79 -8.87 4.70
C ILE A 203 -0.96 -8.01 5.95
N GLU A 204 -0.30 -8.38 7.05
CA GLU A 204 -0.37 -7.67 8.33
C GLU A 204 0.03 -6.19 8.18
N GLN A 205 1.14 -5.91 7.50
CA GLN A 205 1.63 -4.55 7.29
C GLN A 205 0.66 -3.73 6.43
N GLY A 206 0.07 -4.34 5.40
CA GLY A 206 -0.93 -3.67 4.58
C GLY A 206 -2.14 -3.24 5.40
N VAL A 207 -2.70 -4.15 6.20
CA VAL A 207 -3.85 -3.86 7.08
C VAL A 207 -3.51 -2.79 8.13
N GLN A 208 -2.36 -2.90 8.80
CA GLN A 208 -1.92 -1.93 9.80
C GLN A 208 -1.71 -0.53 9.21
N LEU A 209 -1.14 -0.43 8.00
CA LEU A 209 -0.92 0.84 7.34
C LEU A 209 -2.25 1.49 6.93
N ALA A 210 -3.20 0.72 6.42
CA ALA A 210 -4.52 1.23 6.06
C ALA A 210 -5.21 1.92 7.25
N GLY A 211 -5.26 1.26 8.41
CA GLY A 211 -5.80 1.85 9.63
C GLY A 211 -5.05 3.11 10.09
N SER A 212 -3.71 3.11 9.97
CA SER A 212 -2.91 4.30 10.33
C SER A 212 -3.14 5.47 9.36
N LEU A 213 -3.37 5.17 8.08
CA LEU A 213 -3.58 6.17 7.04
C LEU A 213 -4.97 6.81 7.16
N ILE A 214 -6.01 6.01 7.39
CA ILE A 214 -7.36 6.55 7.53
C ILE A 214 -7.50 7.45 8.77
N GLU A 215 -6.87 7.06 9.89
CA GLU A 215 -6.78 7.94 11.06
C GLU A 215 -6.03 9.25 10.76
N ALA A 216 -4.99 9.19 9.93
CA ALA A 216 -4.24 10.38 9.55
C ALA A 216 -5.09 11.33 8.69
N PHE A 217 -5.82 10.79 7.72
CA PHE A 217 -6.74 11.53 6.88
C PHE A 217 -7.92 12.12 7.66
N ASP A 218 -8.50 11.37 8.58
CA ASP A 218 -9.56 11.87 9.47
C ASP A 218 -9.05 13.06 10.30
N ARG A 219 -7.87 12.94 10.93
CA ARG A 219 -7.28 14.04 11.70
C ARG A 219 -6.99 15.27 10.86
N ALA A 220 -6.60 15.10 9.60
CA ALA A 220 -6.36 16.21 8.68
C ALA A 220 -7.67 16.84 8.15
N ALA A 221 -8.75 16.07 8.04
CA ALA A 221 -10.07 16.54 7.64
C ALA A 221 -10.78 17.32 8.75
N ARG A 222 -10.45 17.06 10.03
CA ARG A 222 -11.00 17.82 11.17
C ARG A 222 -10.55 19.29 11.09
N PRO A 223 -11.49 20.26 11.15
CA PRO A 223 -11.15 21.66 11.06
C PRO A 223 -10.34 22.09 12.29
N VAL A 224 -9.03 22.20 12.12
CA VAL A 224 -8.20 23.02 13.01
C VAL A 224 -8.54 24.47 12.67
N ARG A 225 -8.84 25.31 13.68
CA ARG A 225 -9.01 26.76 13.47
C ARG A 225 -7.75 27.32 12.78
N GLY A 226 -7.82 27.51 11.47
CA GLY A 226 -6.75 28.03 10.63
C GLY A 226 -6.19 27.03 9.62
N SER A 227 -6.60 27.19 8.35
CA SER A 227 -5.97 26.72 7.11
C SER A 227 -5.72 25.22 6.94
N THR A 228 -6.57 24.54 6.17
CA THR A 228 -6.34 23.21 5.58
C THR A 228 -5.37 23.32 4.40
N SER A 229 -4.10 22.97 4.59
CA SER A 229 -3.13 22.78 3.50
C SER A 229 -2.53 21.37 3.58
N LEU A 230 -2.00 20.86 2.45
CA LEU A 230 -1.26 19.58 2.37
C LEU A 230 -0.12 19.48 3.40
N HIS A 231 0.35 20.59 3.93
CA HIS A 231 1.31 20.62 5.04
C HIS A 231 0.77 19.96 6.32
N GLN A 232 -0.54 20.08 6.60
CA GLN A 232 -1.17 19.40 7.72
C GLN A 232 -1.32 17.90 7.46
N VAL A 233 -1.74 17.51 6.24
CA VAL A 233 -1.80 16.10 5.83
C VAL A 233 -0.39 15.48 5.93
N ALA A 234 0.63 16.15 5.41
CA ALA A 234 2.02 15.73 5.50
C ALA A 234 2.52 15.60 6.96
N MET A 235 2.25 16.58 7.83
CA MET A 235 2.62 16.47 9.26
C MET A 235 1.94 15.30 9.97
N VAL A 236 0.68 14.99 9.63
CA VAL A 236 -0.05 13.87 10.24
C VAL A 236 0.45 12.53 9.68
N LEU A 237 0.70 12.45 8.37
CA LEU A 237 1.30 11.29 7.72
C LEU A 237 2.72 11.01 8.24
N GLN A 238 3.52 12.05 8.53
CA GLN A 238 4.81 11.91 9.21
C GLN A 238 4.68 11.25 10.58
N LYS A 239 3.66 11.63 11.38
CA LYS A 239 3.41 11.01 12.69
C LYS A 239 2.97 9.55 12.55
N ALA A 240 2.13 9.22 11.58
CA ALA A 240 1.77 7.83 11.29
C ALA A 240 3.00 6.99 10.85
N ALA A 241 3.82 7.54 9.96
CA ALA A 241 5.07 6.92 9.52
C ALA A 241 6.10 6.76 10.66
N ALA A 242 6.17 7.71 11.59
CA ALA A 242 7.04 7.65 12.76
C ALA A 242 6.53 6.66 13.83
N ALA A 243 5.22 6.57 14.06
CA ALA A 243 4.62 5.58 14.95
C ALA A 243 4.88 4.14 14.48
N MET A 244 4.90 3.90 13.16
CA MET A 244 5.33 2.63 12.58
C MET A 244 6.82 2.33 12.77
N ARG A 245 7.68 3.35 12.93
CA ARG A 245 9.11 3.18 13.24
C ARG A 245 9.35 2.89 14.73
N TRP A 246 8.50 3.36 15.64
CA TRP A 246 8.70 3.28 17.09
C TRP A 246 8.15 2.02 17.78
N ARG A 247 7.20 1.27 17.18
CA ARG A 247 6.72 -0.02 17.73
C ARG A 247 7.70 -1.20 17.53
N ARG A 248 9.00 -0.94 17.43
CA ARG A 248 10.06 -1.93 17.13
C ARG A 248 11.30 -1.82 18.04
N ASN A 249 11.15 -1.28 19.25
CA ASN A 249 12.07 -1.57 20.35
C ASN A 249 11.34 -2.45 21.37
#